data_AF-A0A7Y6L9Z0-F1
#
_entry.id   AF-A0A7Y6L9Z0-F1
#
_cell.length_a   1.000
_cell.length_b   1.000
_cell.length_c   1.000
_cell.angle_alpha   90.00
_cell.angle_beta   90.00
_cell.angle_gamma   90.00
#
_symmetry.space_group_name_H-M   'P 1'
#
loop_
_entity.id
_entity.type
_entity.pdbx_description
1 polymer ?
#
loop_
_entity_poly.entity_id
_entity_poly.type
_entity_poly.pdbx_seq_one_letter_code
_entity_poly.pdbx_strand_id
1 'polypeptide(L)'
;PALTGVVHTAGVLDDGVMETLSPQRLAGVMGAKVEAAWHLHELTRDLGLEAFVLFSSLAGTVGGAGQANYAAANACLDGLAALRRAQGLSATSVAWGRWAGDGLAAGEARESWAHRGGVAPMEPGDALKVLESVLGRGEEQVVVADVDWERFAPRLATARSAPLVAEIPEARRALETTDDDGAGTVADPAEALRTELGALSPAEKDLRLLDLVRTHVAAVLGHSTDEAITADRAFKDLGFDSLTAVELRKRLTGATGLRLPATIVFDHPTPQLLADRLRAELPEGARRFDSVVGELDRLASDISALVGEAEDDARNEISLRLKALLQLCSPAEESESEPGRAADKLASASDDDVFDFISNELGIS
;
A
#
# COMPACT_ATOMS: atom_id res chain seq x y z
N PRO A 1 36.49 36.25 21.35
CA PRO A 1 35.88 35.36 22.36
C PRO A 1 36.34 33.92 22.07
N ALA A 2 36.48 33.06 23.10
CA ALA A 2 36.78 31.64 22.87
C ALA A 2 35.56 30.93 22.26
N LEU A 3 35.77 29.87 21.49
CA LEU A 3 34.69 29.06 20.92
C LEU A 3 33.99 28.29 22.05
N THR A 4 32.70 28.54 22.27
CA THR A 4 31.93 27.91 23.35
C THR A 4 30.99 26.81 22.86
N GLY A 5 30.62 26.81 21.58
CA GLY A 5 29.77 25.77 21.02
C GLY A 5 29.89 25.62 19.51
N VAL A 6 29.46 24.45 19.03
CA VAL A 6 29.41 24.09 17.61
C VAL A 6 27.98 23.66 17.29
N VAL A 7 27.44 24.17 16.18
CA VAL A 7 26.16 23.72 15.62
C VAL A 7 26.39 23.30 14.18
N HIS A 8 26.35 21.99 13.93
CA HIS A 8 26.55 21.43 12.60
C HIS A 8 25.20 21.28 11.89
N THR A 9 24.90 22.25 11.03
CA THR A 9 23.68 22.30 10.20
C THR A 9 23.94 21.99 8.73
N ALA A 10 25.19 21.70 8.36
CA ALA A 10 25.57 21.46 6.97
C ALA A 10 24.94 20.15 6.46
N GLY A 11 24.50 20.17 5.21
CA GLY A 11 23.92 19.01 4.57
C GLY A 11 23.63 19.29 3.11
N VAL A 12 23.67 18.23 2.32
CA VAL A 12 23.21 18.20 0.93
C VAL A 12 22.30 17.00 0.76
N LEU A 13 21.32 17.12 -0.12
CA LEU A 13 20.45 16.01 -0.51
C LEU A 13 20.83 15.53 -1.90
N ASP A 14 20.81 14.23 -2.08
CA ASP A 14 20.97 13.59 -3.39
C ASP A 14 20.12 12.32 -3.42
N ASP A 15 18.80 12.51 -3.54
CA ASP A 15 17.82 11.43 -3.43
C ASP A 15 17.97 10.43 -4.59
N GLY A 16 17.93 9.14 -4.28
CA GLY A 16 17.98 8.04 -5.23
C GLY A 16 17.68 6.70 -4.55
N VAL A 17 17.03 5.80 -5.29
CA VAL A 17 16.87 4.41 -4.82
C VAL A 17 18.23 3.74 -4.68
N MET A 18 18.37 2.84 -3.71
CA MET A 18 19.66 2.24 -3.33
C MET A 18 20.41 1.62 -4.52
N GLU A 19 19.70 0.98 -5.45
CA GLU A 19 20.25 0.35 -6.66
C GLU A 19 20.91 1.35 -7.63
N THR A 20 20.55 2.64 -7.55
CA THR A 20 21.05 3.71 -8.42
C THR A 20 22.07 4.62 -7.73
N LEU A 21 22.39 4.36 -6.46
CA LEU A 21 23.37 5.15 -5.72
C LEU A 21 24.78 4.74 -6.14
N SER A 22 25.52 5.68 -6.73
CA SER A 22 26.94 5.50 -6.97
C SER A 22 27.75 5.86 -5.72
N PRO A 23 28.99 5.34 -5.58
CA PRO A 23 29.90 5.72 -4.51
C PRO A 23 30.12 7.25 -4.42
N GLN A 24 30.13 7.95 -5.55
CA GLN A 24 30.33 9.40 -5.60
C GLN A 24 29.14 10.16 -5.03
N ARG A 25 27.91 9.72 -5.33
CA ARG A 25 26.68 10.33 -4.79
C ARG A 25 26.56 10.09 -3.28
N LEU A 26 26.95 8.90 -2.82
CA LEU A 26 27.06 8.61 -1.39
C LEU A 26 28.12 9.50 -0.72
N ALA A 27 29.33 9.58 -1.30
CA ALA A 27 30.43 10.39 -0.77
C ALA A 27 30.06 11.87 -0.69
N GLY A 28 29.32 12.41 -1.65
CA GLY A 28 28.85 13.81 -1.62
C GLY A 28 28.01 14.13 -0.38
N VAL A 29 27.04 13.27 -0.05
CA VAL A 29 26.18 13.44 1.14
C VAL A 29 26.96 13.17 2.44
N MET A 30 27.79 12.12 2.45
CA MET A 30 28.62 11.76 3.60
C MET A 30 29.67 12.84 3.92
N GLY A 31 30.28 13.46 2.91
CA GLY A 31 31.28 14.50 3.09
C GLY A 31 30.71 15.74 3.79
N ALA A 32 29.54 16.20 3.32
CA ALA A 32 28.89 17.39 3.87
C ALA A 32 28.42 17.21 5.32
N LYS A 33 27.99 15.99 5.69
CA LYS A 33 27.51 15.68 7.05
C LYS A 33 28.60 15.03 7.90
N VAL A 34 28.99 13.81 7.56
CA VAL A 34 29.79 12.95 8.42
C VAL A 34 31.24 13.41 8.50
N GLU A 35 31.91 13.62 7.37
CA GLU A 35 33.32 14.03 7.37
C GLU A 35 33.49 15.42 8.00
N ALA A 36 32.61 16.36 7.66
CA ALA A 36 32.59 17.69 8.25
C ALA A 36 32.37 17.63 9.78
N ALA A 37 31.39 16.85 10.26
CA ALA A 37 31.13 16.70 11.69
C ALA A 37 32.29 16.00 12.43
N TRP A 38 32.94 15.03 11.77
CA TRP A 38 34.12 14.36 12.32
C TRP A 38 35.29 15.32 12.51
N HIS A 39 35.60 16.13 11.51
CA HIS A 39 36.62 17.18 11.63
C HIS A 39 36.30 18.17 12.74
N LEU A 40 35.03 18.60 12.86
CA LEU A 40 34.61 19.45 13.96
C LEU A 40 34.84 18.76 15.31
N HIS A 41 34.50 17.48 15.43
CA HIS A 41 34.75 16.73 16.66
C HIS A 41 36.23 16.68 17.04
N GLU A 42 37.12 16.38 16.09
CA GLU A 42 38.56 16.28 16.34
C GLU A 42 39.18 17.63 16.69
N LEU A 43 38.87 18.66 15.91
CA LEU A 43 39.47 19.99 16.06
C LEU A 43 38.99 20.71 17.33
N THR A 44 37.83 20.35 17.86
CA THR A 44 37.26 20.99 19.06
C THR A 44 37.23 20.09 20.29
N ARG A 45 37.89 18.93 20.26
CA ARG A 45 37.82 17.92 21.33
C ARG A 45 38.24 18.48 22.69
N ASP A 46 39.35 19.22 22.71
CA ASP A 46 40.00 19.69 23.94
C ASP A 46 39.65 21.15 24.30
N LEU A 47 38.68 21.75 23.59
CA LEU A 47 38.30 23.16 23.79
C LEU A 47 37.29 23.38 24.92
N GLY A 48 36.80 22.31 25.56
CA GLY A 48 35.84 22.42 26.66
C GLY A 48 34.50 23.04 26.22
N LEU A 49 34.00 22.66 25.03
CA LEU A 49 32.74 23.19 24.50
C LEU A 49 31.57 22.91 25.43
N GLU A 50 30.72 23.92 25.63
CA GLU A 50 29.46 23.81 26.36
C GLU A 50 28.42 23.07 25.51
N ALA A 51 28.42 23.28 24.20
CA ALA A 51 27.46 22.67 23.27
C ALA A 51 28.13 22.11 21.99
N PHE A 52 27.68 20.94 21.54
CA PHE A 52 28.02 20.37 20.23
C PHE A 52 26.76 19.76 19.63
N VAL A 53 26.07 20.53 18.79
CA VAL A 53 24.73 20.20 18.31
C VAL A 53 24.82 19.68 16.87
N LEU A 54 24.29 18.48 16.63
CA LEU A 54 24.23 17.85 15.31
C LEU A 54 22.80 17.89 14.80
N PHE A 55 22.59 18.53 13.64
CA PHE A 55 21.29 18.51 12.96
C PHE A 55 21.21 17.24 12.12
N SER A 56 20.72 16.18 12.75
CA SER A 56 20.37 14.91 12.12
C SER A 56 18.96 14.99 11.50
N SER A 57 18.42 13.87 11.07
CA SER A 57 17.10 13.79 10.46
C SER A 57 16.35 12.55 10.89
N LEU A 58 15.02 12.66 10.98
CA LEU A 58 14.10 11.54 11.14
C LEU A 58 14.40 10.38 10.17
N ALA A 59 14.85 10.70 8.94
CA ALA A 59 15.25 9.68 7.95
C ALA A 59 16.38 8.76 8.44
N GLY A 60 17.27 9.20 9.32
CA GLY A 60 18.29 8.36 9.94
C GLY A 60 17.72 7.35 10.94
N THR A 61 16.58 7.65 11.56
CA THR A 61 15.91 6.82 12.56
C THR A 61 14.95 5.80 11.93
N VAL A 62 14.07 6.27 11.03
CA VAL A 62 12.98 5.46 10.47
C VAL A 62 13.15 5.14 8.98
N GLY A 63 14.19 5.69 8.35
CA GLY A 63 14.42 5.57 6.91
C GLY A 63 13.65 6.62 6.11
N GLY A 64 14.01 6.76 4.85
CA GLY A 64 13.30 7.56 3.85
C GLY A 64 13.41 6.87 2.50
N ALA A 65 12.29 6.69 1.80
CA ALA A 65 12.33 6.05 0.48
C ALA A 65 13.13 6.93 -0.49
N GLY A 66 14.09 6.32 -1.17
CA GLY A 66 15.02 7.06 -2.03
C GLY A 66 16.05 7.90 -1.27
N GLN A 67 16.18 7.76 0.05
CA GLN A 67 17.11 8.59 0.85
C GLN A 67 18.15 7.76 1.59
N ALA A 68 18.60 6.62 1.02
CA ALA A 68 19.49 5.69 1.73
C ALA A 68 20.83 6.33 2.11
N ASN A 69 21.43 7.13 1.23
CA ASN A 69 22.66 7.90 1.51
C ASN A 69 22.45 8.95 2.63
N TYR A 70 21.33 9.69 2.58
CA TYR A 70 21.01 10.69 3.59
C TYR A 70 20.66 10.07 4.95
N ALA A 71 19.88 8.99 4.97
CA ALA A 71 19.58 8.23 6.18
C ALA A 71 20.85 7.71 6.84
N ALA A 72 21.76 7.09 6.07
CA ALA A 72 23.04 6.61 6.57
C ALA A 72 23.91 7.75 7.15
N ALA A 73 24.00 8.89 6.44
CA ALA A 73 24.77 10.03 6.92
C ALA A 73 24.24 10.60 8.25
N ASN A 74 22.91 10.69 8.41
CA ASN A 74 22.30 11.17 9.64
C ASN A 74 22.44 10.16 10.80
N ALA A 75 22.32 8.86 10.53
CA ALA A 75 22.61 7.82 11.53
C ALA A 75 24.07 7.87 12.02
N CYS A 76 25.03 8.22 11.13
CA CYS A 76 26.41 8.47 11.55
C CYS A 76 26.55 9.70 12.45
N LEU A 77 25.76 10.77 12.24
CA LEU A 77 25.73 11.93 13.15
C LEU A 77 25.19 11.53 14.52
N ASP A 78 24.12 10.74 14.57
CA ASP A 78 23.58 10.23 15.83
C ASP A 78 24.64 9.39 16.59
N GLY A 79 25.35 8.52 15.86
CA GLY A 79 26.46 7.75 16.40
C GLY A 79 27.62 8.62 16.91
N LEU A 80 27.93 9.74 16.24
CA LEU A 80 28.95 10.68 16.69
C LEU A 80 28.55 11.40 17.98
N ALA A 81 27.28 11.77 18.15
CA ALA A 81 26.80 12.33 19.41
C ALA A 81 26.96 11.33 20.56
N ALA A 82 26.55 10.08 20.36
CA ALA A 82 26.72 9.01 21.35
C ALA A 82 28.19 8.78 21.70
N LEU A 83 29.07 8.75 20.69
CA LEU A 83 30.52 8.61 20.89
C LEU A 83 31.08 9.76 21.74
N ARG A 84 30.72 11.01 21.45
CA ARG A 84 31.18 12.17 22.21
C ARG A 84 30.73 12.10 23.66
N ARG A 85 29.47 11.74 23.90
CA ARG A 85 28.90 11.62 25.26
C ARG A 85 29.56 10.50 26.05
N ALA A 86 29.85 9.36 25.42
CA ALA A 86 30.61 8.28 26.05
C ALA A 86 32.04 8.70 26.46
N GLN A 87 32.61 9.73 25.80
CA GLN A 87 33.90 10.34 26.14
C GLN A 87 33.78 11.48 27.16
N GLY A 88 32.59 11.74 27.71
CA GLY A 88 32.35 12.84 28.65
C GLY A 88 32.30 14.23 28.00
N LEU A 89 32.20 14.30 26.66
CA LEU A 89 32.11 15.55 25.92
C LEU A 89 30.64 15.92 25.67
N SER A 90 30.33 17.22 25.65
CA SER A 90 29.02 17.69 25.22
C SER A 90 28.74 17.25 23.79
N ALA A 91 27.54 16.69 23.58
CA ALA A 91 26.93 16.49 22.28
C ALA A 91 25.41 16.26 22.41
N THR A 92 24.67 16.78 21.44
CA THR A 92 23.24 16.54 21.25
C THR A 92 22.97 16.34 19.78
N SER A 93 22.40 15.19 19.39
CA SER A 93 21.86 14.98 18.05
C SER A 93 20.35 15.19 18.05
N VAL A 94 19.87 16.04 17.15
CA VAL A 94 18.43 16.21 16.95
C VAL A 94 18.07 15.68 15.57
N ALA A 95 17.32 14.58 15.55
CA ALA A 95 16.77 13.97 14.36
C ALA A 95 15.49 14.73 13.96
N TRP A 96 15.67 15.76 13.13
CA TRP A 96 14.58 16.63 12.71
C TRP A 96 13.65 15.97 11.69
N GLY A 97 12.35 16.16 11.91
CA GLY A 97 11.31 16.06 10.90
C GLY A 97 11.38 17.24 9.92
N ARG A 98 10.31 17.45 9.15
CA ARG A 98 10.28 18.49 8.11
C ARG A 98 10.16 19.88 8.75
N TRP A 99 10.95 20.83 8.24
CA TRP A 99 10.82 22.25 8.57
C TRP A 99 9.97 22.94 7.48
N ALA A 100 9.17 23.92 7.88
CA ALA A 100 8.45 24.80 6.96
C ALA A 100 9.38 25.86 6.35
N GLY A 101 8.97 26.44 5.22
CA GLY A 101 9.70 27.49 4.51
C GLY A 101 10.85 26.98 3.65
N ASP A 102 11.75 27.90 3.28
CA ASP A 102 12.91 27.63 2.44
C ASP A 102 13.99 26.83 3.19
N GLY A 103 14.58 25.81 2.56
CA GLY A 103 15.62 24.97 3.17
C GLY A 103 15.87 23.66 2.42
N LEU A 104 16.60 22.72 3.04
CA LEU A 104 16.90 21.40 2.44
C LEU A 104 15.63 20.63 2.01
N ALA A 105 14.50 20.87 2.67
CA ALA A 105 13.21 20.24 2.37
C ALA A 105 12.33 21.03 1.38
N ALA A 106 12.81 22.15 0.82
CA ALA A 106 12.06 22.97 -0.12
C ALA A 106 12.04 22.37 -1.54
N GLY A 107 10.95 22.63 -2.28
CA GLY A 107 10.72 22.23 -3.67
C GLY A 107 9.47 21.36 -3.86
N GLU A 108 8.65 21.69 -4.86
CA GLU A 108 7.29 21.16 -5.08
C GLU A 108 7.19 19.62 -5.02
N ALA A 109 8.14 18.90 -5.62
CA ALA A 109 8.17 17.43 -5.60
C ALA A 109 8.36 16.85 -4.18
N ARG A 110 9.13 17.54 -3.32
CA ARG A 110 9.41 17.14 -1.93
C ARG A 110 8.28 17.54 -0.99
N GLU A 111 7.65 18.69 -1.22
CA GLU A 111 6.45 19.11 -0.48
C GLU A 111 5.30 18.12 -0.69
N SER A 112 5.10 17.71 -1.95
CA SER A 112 4.11 16.73 -2.35
C SER A 112 4.38 15.34 -1.74
N TRP A 113 5.65 14.92 -1.65
CA TRP A 113 6.04 13.63 -1.09
C TRP A 113 5.92 13.57 0.45
N ALA A 114 6.32 14.65 1.14
CA ALA A 114 6.21 14.75 2.59
C ALA A 114 4.77 14.92 3.09
N HIS A 115 3.91 15.68 2.37
CA HIS A 115 2.47 15.76 2.68
C HIS A 115 1.79 14.39 2.60
N ARG A 116 2.23 13.53 1.67
CA ARG A 116 1.73 12.16 1.57
C ARG A 116 2.30 11.29 2.68
N GLY A 117 3.54 11.51 3.13
CA GLY A 117 4.27 10.65 4.06
C GLY A 117 3.80 10.66 5.51
N GLY A 118 2.93 11.59 5.93
CA GLY A 118 2.45 11.69 7.32
C GLY A 118 3.40 12.47 8.25
N VAL A 119 4.37 13.22 7.69
CA VAL A 119 5.24 14.12 8.46
C VAL A 119 4.97 15.55 8.03
N ALA A 120 4.34 16.32 8.92
CA ALA A 120 3.95 17.69 8.67
C ALA A 120 5.16 18.65 8.78
N PRO A 121 5.15 19.77 8.03
CA PRO A 121 6.18 20.80 8.17
C PRO A 121 6.00 21.55 9.51
N MET A 122 7.09 21.66 10.27
CA MET A 122 7.14 22.42 11.52
C MET A 122 7.62 23.84 11.29
N GLU A 123 6.98 24.82 11.92
CA GLU A 123 7.43 26.21 11.89
C GLU A 123 8.83 26.35 12.52
N PRO A 124 9.81 27.00 11.84
CA PRO A 124 11.18 27.14 12.35
C PRO A 124 11.27 27.75 13.75
N GLY A 125 10.39 28.73 14.04
CA GLY A 125 10.34 29.37 15.35
C GLY A 125 9.98 28.40 16.48
N ASP A 126 9.09 27.44 16.22
CA ASP A 126 8.68 26.45 17.21
C ASP A 126 9.72 25.33 17.33
N ALA A 127 10.31 24.89 16.22
CA ALA A 127 11.42 23.93 16.22
C ALA A 127 12.62 24.45 17.03
N LEU A 128 12.95 25.75 16.93
CA LEU A 128 14.02 26.37 17.72
C LEU A 128 13.71 26.46 19.22
N LYS A 129 12.44 26.66 19.62
CA LYS A 129 12.05 26.58 21.04
C LYS A 129 12.22 25.16 21.59
N VAL A 130 11.91 24.15 20.78
CA VAL A 130 12.16 22.74 21.16
C VAL A 130 13.67 22.52 21.32
N LEU A 131 14.50 23.02 20.40
CA LEU A 131 15.96 22.92 20.53
C LEU A 131 16.47 23.54 21.84
N GLU A 132 15.98 24.72 22.22
CA GLU A 132 16.34 25.35 23.50
C GLU A 132 16.01 24.45 24.70
N SER A 133 14.81 23.85 24.71
CA SER A 133 14.39 22.90 25.75
C SER A 133 15.25 21.63 25.79
N VAL A 134 15.56 21.06 24.62
CA VAL A 134 16.41 19.86 24.49
C VAL A 134 17.81 20.12 25.04
N LEU A 135 18.41 21.26 24.69
CA LEU A 135 19.72 21.65 25.19
C LEU A 135 19.70 21.92 26.70
N GLY A 136 18.65 22.58 27.20
CA GLY A 136 18.48 22.85 28.63
C GLY A 136 18.31 21.59 29.49
N ARG A 137 17.76 20.51 28.92
CA ARG A 137 17.63 19.20 29.57
C ARG A 137 18.87 18.31 29.44
N GLY A 138 19.80 18.66 28.56
CA GLY A 138 21.03 17.89 28.33
C GLY A 138 20.78 16.53 27.66
N GLU A 139 19.73 16.45 26.83
CA GLU A 139 19.39 15.25 26.05
C GLU A 139 20.51 14.93 25.05
N GLU A 140 20.83 13.65 24.92
CA GLU A 140 21.86 13.18 23.98
C GLU A 140 21.30 13.01 22.56
N GLN A 141 20.17 12.30 22.42
CA GLN A 141 19.51 12.07 21.14
C GLN A 141 18.01 12.27 21.31
N VAL A 142 17.42 13.03 20.38
CA VAL A 142 15.97 13.23 20.34
C VAL A 142 15.50 13.32 18.89
N VAL A 143 14.33 12.73 18.64
CA VAL A 143 13.59 12.92 17.38
C VAL A 143 12.58 14.02 17.62
N VAL A 144 12.55 15.02 16.75
CA VAL A 144 11.57 16.11 16.80
C VAL A 144 10.88 16.19 15.45
N ALA A 145 9.62 15.76 15.39
CA ALA A 145 8.81 15.77 14.17
C ALA A 145 7.33 15.94 14.53
N ASP A 146 6.61 16.65 13.66
CA ASP A 146 5.16 16.67 13.68
C ASP A 146 4.64 15.53 12.78
N VAL A 147 4.00 14.53 13.40
CA VAL A 147 3.68 13.25 12.75
C VAL A 147 2.18 13.00 12.83
N ASP A 148 1.57 12.85 11.65
CA ASP A 148 0.23 12.28 11.49
C ASP A 148 0.37 10.75 11.53
N TRP A 149 0.17 10.19 12.72
CA TRP A 149 0.36 8.77 12.98
C TRP A 149 -0.63 7.87 12.24
N GLU A 150 -1.84 8.35 11.95
CA GLU A 150 -2.84 7.63 11.16
C GLU A 150 -2.36 7.37 9.72
N ARG A 151 -1.54 8.29 9.18
CA ARG A 151 -0.93 8.13 7.85
C ARG A 151 0.45 7.49 7.90
N PHE A 152 1.25 7.81 8.91
CA PHE A 152 2.65 7.42 8.98
C PHE A 152 2.83 5.96 9.43
N ALA A 153 2.13 5.52 10.48
CA ALA A 153 2.36 4.22 11.09
C ALA A 153 2.02 3.03 10.17
N PRO A 154 0.85 2.99 9.50
CA PRO A 154 0.50 1.86 8.62
C PRO A 154 1.48 1.70 7.45
N ARG A 155 1.97 2.81 6.89
CA ARG A 155 2.95 2.79 5.78
C ARG A 155 4.29 2.24 6.22
N LEU A 156 4.75 2.64 7.40
CA LEU A 156 6.00 2.13 7.94
C LEU A 156 5.89 0.62 8.20
N ALA A 157 4.77 0.17 8.77
CA ALA A 157 4.48 -1.23 9.05
C ALA A 157 4.35 -2.10 7.78
N THR A 158 3.82 -1.53 6.69
CA THR A 158 3.70 -2.22 5.39
C THR A 158 5.07 -2.55 4.79
N ALA A 159 6.04 -1.65 4.95
CA ALA A 159 7.38 -1.84 4.39
C ALA A 159 8.26 -2.75 5.27
N ARG A 160 8.02 -2.77 6.58
CA ARG A 160 8.82 -3.52 7.57
C ARG A 160 8.13 -3.56 8.93
N SER A 161 8.49 -4.53 9.77
CA SER A 161 8.16 -4.46 11.20
C SER A 161 8.72 -3.17 11.82
N ALA A 162 7.89 -2.47 12.59
CA ALA A 162 8.19 -1.14 13.13
C ALA A 162 7.96 -1.06 14.65
N PRO A 163 8.67 -1.88 15.46
CA PRO A 163 8.45 -1.93 16.92
C PRO A 163 8.71 -0.58 17.60
N LEU A 164 9.64 0.22 17.06
CA LEU A 164 9.97 1.56 17.58
C LEU A 164 8.75 2.49 17.65
N VAL A 165 7.85 2.46 16.64
CA VAL A 165 6.66 3.32 16.65
C VAL A 165 5.49 2.67 17.38
N ALA A 166 5.46 1.34 17.54
CA ALA A 166 4.40 0.64 18.25
C ALA A 166 4.35 0.96 19.77
N GLU A 167 5.42 1.52 20.32
CA GLU A 167 5.46 2.05 21.69
C GLU A 167 4.78 3.42 21.83
N ILE A 168 4.53 4.12 20.72
CA ILE A 168 3.85 5.42 20.69
C ILE A 168 2.33 5.18 20.71
N PRO A 169 1.57 5.68 21.71
CA PRO A 169 0.14 5.39 21.85
C PRO A 169 -0.70 5.76 20.62
N GLU A 170 -0.39 6.88 19.96
CA GLU A 170 -1.06 7.35 18.75
C GLU A 170 -0.81 6.40 17.57
N ALA A 171 0.45 5.98 17.38
CA ALA A 171 0.83 5.06 16.31
C ALA A 171 0.28 3.65 16.54
N ARG A 172 0.26 3.17 17.80
CA ARG A 172 -0.37 1.90 18.14
C ARG A 172 -1.84 1.88 17.80
N ARG A 173 -2.58 2.93 18.20
CA ARG A 173 -4.01 3.06 17.85
C ARG A 173 -4.22 3.05 16.35
N ALA A 174 -3.40 3.77 15.59
CA ALA A 174 -3.47 3.77 14.13
C ALA A 174 -3.24 2.39 13.50
N LEU A 175 -2.35 1.58 14.08
CA LEU A 175 -2.10 0.20 13.64
C LEU A 175 -3.21 -0.77 14.05
N GLU A 176 -3.76 -0.61 15.26
CA GLU A 176 -4.89 -1.41 15.74
C GLU A 176 -6.17 -1.11 14.93
N THR A 177 -6.43 0.14 14.54
CA THR A 177 -7.57 0.47 13.67
C THR A 177 -7.45 -0.12 12.27
N THR A 178 -6.23 -0.35 11.77
CA THR A 178 -6.03 -1.08 10.52
C THR A 178 -6.19 -2.59 10.66
N ASP A 179 -6.05 -3.13 11.87
CA ASP A 179 -6.26 -4.55 12.18
C ASP A 179 -7.73 -4.85 12.56
N ASP A 180 -8.48 -3.87 13.07
CA ASP A 180 -9.89 -4.01 13.53
C ASP A 180 -10.93 -3.81 12.40
N ASP A 181 -10.52 -3.32 11.23
CA ASP A 181 -11.30 -3.34 9.97
C ASP A 181 -11.32 -4.74 9.29
N GLY A 182 -11.30 -5.78 10.12
CA GLY A 182 -11.73 -7.13 9.78
C GLY A 182 -10.60 -8.11 9.45
N ALA A 183 -10.63 -9.25 10.15
CA ALA A 183 -10.05 -10.52 9.75
C ALA A 183 -10.70 -11.09 8.47
N GLY A 184 -10.74 -10.29 7.40
CA GLY A 184 -10.84 -10.72 6.02
C GLY A 184 -9.50 -10.38 5.38
N THR A 185 -8.88 -11.35 4.74
CA THR A 185 -7.77 -11.17 3.79
C THR A 185 -7.68 -9.74 3.26
N VAL A 186 -6.58 -9.03 3.53
CA VAL A 186 -6.23 -7.78 2.83
C VAL A 186 -6.50 -8.07 1.36
N ALA A 187 -7.56 -7.47 0.80
CA ALA A 187 -7.89 -7.69 -0.59
C ALA A 187 -6.65 -7.23 -1.35
N ASP A 188 -5.98 -8.19 -2.00
CA ASP A 188 -4.87 -7.92 -2.91
C ASP A 188 -5.29 -6.71 -3.76
N PRO A 189 -4.53 -5.60 -3.84
CA PRO A 189 -4.93 -4.43 -4.64
C PRO A 189 -5.35 -4.80 -6.06
N ALA A 190 -4.75 -5.86 -6.59
CA ALA A 190 -5.13 -6.44 -7.86
C ALA A 190 -6.45 -7.23 -7.82
N GLU A 191 -6.82 -7.85 -6.70
CA GLU A 191 -8.13 -8.44 -6.43
C GLU A 191 -9.24 -7.39 -6.27
N ALA A 192 -8.95 -6.28 -5.60
CA ALA A 192 -9.85 -5.13 -5.54
C ALA A 192 -10.10 -4.53 -6.93
N LEU A 193 -9.03 -4.30 -7.71
CA LEU A 193 -9.13 -3.83 -9.10
C LEU A 193 -9.89 -4.83 -9.99
N ARG A 194 -9.64 -6.14 -9.84
CA ARG A 194 -10.37 -7.18 -10.60
C ARG A 194 -11.86 -7.18 -10.27
N THR A 195 -12.21 -7.00 -8.99
CA THR A 195 -13.60 -6.93 -8.53
C THR A 195 -14.30 -5.70 -9.10
N GLU A 196 -13.63 -4.54 -9.03
CA GLU A 196 -14.12 -3.28 -9.60
C GLU A 196 -14.36 -3.42 -11.11
N LEU A 197 -13.36 -3.89 -11.87
CA LEU A 197 -13.49 -4.06 -13.31
C LEU A 197 -14.56 -5.09 -13.70
N GLY A 198 -14.79 -6.13 -12.90
CA GLY A 198 -15.82 -7.13 -13.14
C GLY A 198 -17.25 -6.59 -13.12
N ALA A 199 -17.49 -5.45 -12.44
CA ALA A 199 -18.78 -4.79 -12.34
C ALA A 199 -19.03 -3.73 -13.42
N LEU A 200 -18.00 -3.35 -14.18
CA LEU A 200 -18.05 -2.28 -15.19
C LEU A 200 -18.36 -2.81 -16.59
N SER A 201 -19.04 -2.01 -17.41
CA SER A 201 -19.21 -2.28 -18.84
C SER A 201 -17.87 -2.19 -19.58
N PRO A 202 -17.76 -2.76 -20.80
CA PRO A 202 -16.52 -2.70 -21.57
C PRO A 202 -15.97 -1.28 -21.78
N ALA A 203 -16.84 -0.29 -22.01
CA ALA A 203 -16.44 1.10 -22.18
C ALA A 203 -15.97 1.75 -20.87
N GLU A 204 -16.56 1.38 -19.74
CA GLU A 204 -16.18 1.89 -18.41
C GLU A 204 -14.87 1.26 -17.92
N LYS A 205 -14.62 -0.03 -18.24
CA LYS A 205 -13.33 -0.69 -17.99
C LYS A 205 -12.18 0.04 -18.70
N ASP A 206 -12.38 0.44 -19.95
CA ASP A 206 -11.38 1.15 -20.74
C ASP A 206 -11.03 2.51 -20.11
N LEU A 207 -12.05 3.27 -19.71
CA LEU A 207 -11.86 4.54 -19.01
C LEU A 207 -11.16 4.37 -17.67
N ARG A 208 -11.52 3.33 -16.91
CA ARG A 208 -10.95 3.07 -15.59
C ARG A 208 -9.49 2.62 -15.65
N LEU A 209 -9.14 1.77 -16.62
CA LEU A 209 -7.75 1.35 -16.83
C LEU A 209 -6.88 2.49 -17.35
N LEU A 210 -7.42 3.34 -18.22
CA LEU A 210 -6.74 4.56 -18.65
C LEU A 210 -6.47 5.51 -17.47
N ASP A 211 -7.47 5.69 -16.61
CA ASP A 211 -7.36 6.51 -15.40
C ASP A 211 -6.30 5.96 -14.42
N LEU A 212 -6.27 4.64 -14.22
CA LEU A 212 -5.25 3.97 -13.41
C LEU A 212 -3.84 4.22 -13.96
N VAL A 213 -3.66 4.10 -15.27
CA VAL A 213 -2.37 4.37 -15.92
C VAL A 213 -1.99 5.83 -15.74
N ARG A 214 -2.89 6.78 -16.01
CA ARG A 214 -2.64 8.22 -15.86
C ARG A 214 -2.28 8.61 -14.43
N THR A 215 -2.99 8.06 -13.45
CA THR A 215 -2.69 8.23 -12.01
C THR A 215 -1.25 7.80 -11.69
N HIS A 216 -0.83 6.61 -12.16
CA HIS A 216 0.52 6.13 -11.88
C HIS A 216 1.58 6.90 -12.67
N VAL A 217 1.28 7.37 -13.87
CA VAL A 217 2.18 8.21 -14.69
C VAL A 217 2.36 9.58 -14.02
N ALA A 218 1.29 10.22 -13.55
CA ALA A 218 1.33 11.47 -12.77
C ALA A 218 2.17 11.28 -11.51
N ALA A 219 1.96 10.17 -10.80
CA ALA A 219 2.69 9.86 -9.58
C ALA A 219 4.17 9.53 -9.82
N VAL A 220 4.59 9.13 -11.03
CA VAL A 220 5.99 8.91 -11.41
C VAL A 220 6.66 10.21 -11.86
N LEU A 221 5.92 11.07 -12.57
CA LEU A 221 6.42 12.37 -13.05
C LEU A 221 6.32 13.49 -12.00
N GLY A 222 5.67 13.24 -10.86
CA GLY A 222 5.51 14.22 -9.79
C GLY A 222 4.42 15.26 -10.05
N HIS A 223 3.48 15.00 -10.97
CA HIS A 223 2.33 15.86 -11.23
C HIS A 223 1.17 15.54 -10.26
N SER A 224 0.45 16.57 -9.81
CA SER A 224 -0.66 16.47 -8.87
C SER A 224 -2.04 16.32 -9.53
N THR A 225 -2.14 16.43 -10.85
CA THR A 225 -3.39 16.28 -11.60
C THR A 225 -3.23 15.43 -12.86
N ASP A 226 -4.21 14.55 -13.10
CA ASP A 226 -4.27 13.70 -14.29
C ASP A 226 -4.53 14.51 -15.58
N GLU A 227 -5.09 15.71 -15.45
CA GLU A 227 -5.45 16.62 -16.55
C GLU A 227 -4.24 17.08 -17.39
N ALA A 228 -3.03 17.06 -16.83
CA ALA A 228 -1.81 17.40 -17.57
C ALA A 228 -1.30 16.25 -18.47
N ILE A 229 -1.83 15.03 -18.30
CA ILE A 229 -1.39 13.82 -19.01
C ILE A 229 -2.45 13.44 -20.04
N THR A 230 -2.20 13.81 -21.29
CA THR A 230 -3.06 13.39 -22.41
C THR A 230 -2.83 11.92 -22.75
N ALA A 231 -3.91 11.21 -23.05
CA ALA A 231 -3.91 9.75 -23.26
C ALA A 231 -3.06 9.28 -24.44
N ASP A 232 -2.86 10.16 -25.43
CA ASP A 232 -2.19 9.94 -26.71
C ASP A 232 -0.74 10.45 -26.74
N ARG A 233 -0.29 11.18 -25.72
CA ARG A 233 1.07 11.73 -25.71
C ARG A 233 2.10 10.69 -25.32
N ALA A 234 3.20 10.66 -26.05
CA ALA A 234 4.25 9.68 -25.83
C ALA A 234 4.91 9.91 -24.47
N PHE A 235 5.22 8.81 -23.75
CA PHE A 235 5.91 8.85 -22.47
C PHE A 235 7.24 9.60 -22.56
N LYS A 236 7.97 9.46 -23.67
CA LYS A 236 9.22 10.20 -23.93
C LYS A 236 9.01 11.72 -23.93
N ASP A 237 7.89 12.20 -24.48
CA ASP A 237 7.55 13.63 -24.55
C ASP A 237 6.99 14.17 -23.23
N LEU A 238 6.66 13.25 -22.30
CA LEU A 238 6.28 13.53 -20.91
C LEU A 238 7.49 13.47 -19.96
N GLY A 239 8.69 13.17 -20.47
CA GLY A 239 9.91 13.11 -19.67
C GLY A 239 10.25 11.73 -19.10
N PHE A 240 9.66 10.65 -19.62
CA PHE A 240 10.08 9.30 -19.25
C PHE A 240 11.46 8.96 -19.81
N ASP A 241 12.26 8.41 -18.91
CA ASP A 241 13.57 7.80 -19.13
C ASP A 241 13.55 6.31 -18.70
N SER A 242 14.70 5.66 -18.76
CA SER A 242 14.83 4.25 -18.38
C SER A 242 14.51 3.99 -16.89
N LEU A 243 14.61 4.99 -16.02
CA LEU A 243 14.40 4.85 -14.57
C LEU A 243 12.92 4.99 -14.21
N THR A 244 12.27 6.03 -14.71
CA THR A 244 10.83 6.29 -14.57
C THR A 244 9.98 5.19 -15.20
N ALA A 245 10.45 4.57 -16.30
CA ALA A 245 9.81 3.41 -16.90
C ALA A 245 9.77 2.18 -15.97
N VAL A 246 10.84 1.93 -15.21
CA VAL A 246 10.92 0.80 -14.27
C VAL A 246 10.02 1.03 -13.06
N GLU A 247 9.95 2.26 -12.55
CA GLU A 247 9.07 2.62 -11.44
C GLU A 247 7.59 2.54 -11.83
N LEU A 248 7.20 3.03 -13.02
CA LEU A 248 5.84 2.89 -13.53
C LEU A 248 5.44 1.41 -13.64
N ARG A 249 6.33 0.57 -14.20
CA ARG A 249 6.11 -0.88 -14.28
C ARG A 249 5.90 -1.49 -12.90
N LYS A 250 6.73 -1.15 -11.91
CA LYS A 250 6.63 -1.68 -10.55
C LYS A 250 5.28 -1.34 -9.91
N ARG A 251 4.82 -0.09 -10.09
CA ARG A 251 3.53 0.37 -9.58
C ARG A 251 2.36 -0.34 -10.26
N LEU A 252 2.38 -0.44 -11.58
CA LEU A 252 1.34 -1.15 -12.32
C LEU A 252 1.32 -2.65 -12.01
N THR A 253 2.48 -3.28 -11.82
CA THR A 253 2.59 -4.68 -11.36
C THR A 253 1.93 -4.87 -10.00
N GLY A 254 2.15 -3.94 -9.06
CA GLY A 254 1.52 -3.98 -7.74
C GLY A 254 0.01 -3.73 -7.78
N ALA A 255 -0.45 -2.81 -8.62
CA ALA A 255 -1.87 -2.45 -8.74
C ALA A 255 -2.70 -3.49 -9.51
N THR A 256 -2.10 -4.18 -10.48
CA THR A 256 -2.81 -5.11 -11.39
C THR A 256 -2.51 -6.58 -11.11
N GLY A 257 -1.44 -6.87 -10.36
CA GLY A 257 -0.97 -8.24 -10.12
C GLY A 257 -0.37 -8.93 -11.35
N LEU A 258 -0.24 -8.20 -12.47
CA LEU A 258 0.30 -8.71 -13.73
C LEU A 258 1.83 -8.69 -13.73
N ARG A 259 2.45 -9.70 -14.34
CA ARG A 259 3.90 -9.70 -14.60
C ARG A 259 4.22 -8.91 -15.86
N LEU A 260 4.54 -7.63 -15.70
CA LEU A 260 4.85 -6.74 -16.81
C LEU A 260 6.35 -6.79 -17.19
N PRO A 261 6.71 -6.89 -18.48
CA PRO A 261 8.10 -6.82 -18.94
C PRO A 261 8.73 -5.45 -18.68
N ALA A 262 10.07 -5.40 -18.56
CA ALA A 262 10.83 -4.17 -18.35
C ALA A 262 10.68 -3.14 -19.49
N THR A 263 10.36 -3.62 -20.69
CA THR A 263 10.21 -2.82 -21.91
C THR A 263 8.80 -2.26 -22.10
N ILE A 264 7.86 -2.52 -21.19
CA ILE A 264 6.42 -2.24 -21.40
C ILE A 264 6.12 -0.79 -21.79
N VAL A 265 6.86 0.18 -21.25
CA VAL A 265 6.71 1.62 -21.55
C VAL A 265 7.25 1.99 -22.93
N PHE A 266 8.20 1.22 -23.47
CA PHE A 266 8.72 1.39 -24.83
C PHE A 266 7.88 0.63 -25.87
N ASP A 267 7.35 -0.53 -25.48
CA ASP A 267 6.48 -1.35 -26.32
C ASP A 267 5.08 -0.71 -26.47
N HIS A 268 4.64 0.02 -25.43
CA HIS A 268 3.38 0.76 -25.38
C HIS A 268 3.66 2.22 -25.02
N PRO A 269 4.04 3.06 -25.99
CA PRO A 269 4.65 4.37 -25.74
C PRO A 269 3.67 5.45 -25.26
N THR A 270 2.37 5.17 -25.10
CA THR A 270 1.37 6.14 -24.62
C THR A 270 0.52 5.55 -23.49
N PRO A 271 -0.07 6.39 -22.60
CA PRO A 271 -1.00 5.93 -21.58
C PRO A 271 -2.15 5.08 -22.13
N GLN A 272 -2.71 5.45 -23.28
CA GLN A 272 -3.79 4.69 -23.93
C GLN A 272 -3.34 3.28 -24.36
N LEU A 273 -2.20 3.17 -25.04
CA LEU A 273 -1.69 1.88 -25.50
C LEU A 273 -1.32 0.95 -24.35
N LEU A 274 -0.88 1.52 -23.22
CA LEU A 274 -0.57 0.77 -22.02
C LEU A 274 -1.85 0.27 -21.32
N ALA A 275 -2.89 1.11 -21.25
CA ALA A 275 -4.19 0.71 -20.71
C ALA A 275 -4.83 -0.43 -21.53
N ASP A 276 -4.79 -0.33 -22.86
CA ASP A 276 -5.28 -1.38 -23.77
C ASP A 276 -4.54 -2.70 -23.55
N ARG A 277 -3.23 -2.63 -23.28
CA ARG A 277 -2.40 -3.80 -22.99
C ARG A 277 -2.76 -4.45 -21.67
N LEU A 278 -2.98 -3.65 -20.62
CA LEU A 278 -3.40 -4.16 -19.31
C LEU A 278 -4.75 -4.86 -19.41
N ARG A 279 -5.69 -4.30 -20.18
CA ARG A 279 -6.99 -4.93 -20.46
C ARG A 279 -6.84 -6.31 -21.09
N ALA A 280 -5.95 -6.45 -22.08
CA ALA A 280 -5.75 -7.71 -22.79
C ALA A 280 -5.10 -8.81 -21.91
N GLU A 281 -4.40 -8.44 -20.84
CA GLU A 281 -3.70 -9.37 -19.93
C GLU A 281 -4.52 -9.72 -18.67
N LEU A 282 -5.56 -8.95 -18.34
CA LEU A 282 -6.42 -9.23 -17.21
C LEU A 282 -7.39 -10.37 -17.57
N PRO A 283 -7.40 -11.50 -16.82
CA PRO A 283 -8.26 -12.63 -17.12
C PRO A 283 -9.74 -12.29 -16.84
N GLU A 284 -10.59 -12.25 -17.88
CA GLU A 284 -12.00 -11.84 -17.76
C GLU A 284 -12.97 -12.91 -17.18
N GLY A 285 -12.53 -14.14 -16.89
CA GLY A 285 -13.49 -15.27 -16.83
C GLY A 285 -13.60 -16.10 -15.54
N ALA A 286 -12.59 -16.12 -14.66
CA ALA A 286 -12.49 -17.22 -13.67
C ALA A 286 -13.38 -17.05 -12.42
N ARG A 287 -13.81 -15.83 -12.06
CA ARG A 287 -14.41 -15.56 -10.73
C ARG A 287 -15.91 -15.39 -10.69
N ARG A 288 -16.62 -15.39 -11.82
CA ARG A 288 -18.10 -15.32 -11.78
C ARG A 288 -18.69 -16.58 -11.11
N PHE A 289 -18.02 -17.72 -11.30
CA PHE A 289 -18.35 -18.97 -10.61
C PHE A 289 -18.05 -18.87 -9.11
N ASP A 290 -16.80 -18.52 -8.74
CA ASP A 290 -16.39 -18.44 -7.33
C ASP A 290 -17.16 -17.38 -6.52
N SER A 291 -17.55 -16.26 -7.16
CA SER A 291 -18.37 -15.22 -6.54
C SER A 291 -19.80 -15.68 -6.27
N VAL A 292 -20.40 -16.42 -7.21
CA VAL A 292 -21.74 -16.99 -7.04
C VAL A 292 -21.72 -18.06 -5.95
N VAL A 293 -20.67 -18.89 -5.91
CA VAL A 293 -20.47 -19.89 -4.85
C VAL A 293 -20.33 -19.21 -3.48
N GLY A 294 -19.52 -18.15 -3.36
CA GLY A 294 -19.36 -17.41 -2.10
C GLY A 294 -20.61 -16.63 -1.66
N GLU A 295 -21.49 -16.22 -2.58
CA GLU A 295 -22.81 -15.65 -2.24
C GLU A 295 -23.78 -16.72 -1.75
N LEU A 296 -23.74 -17.92 -2.34
CA LEU A 296 -24.53 -19.07 -1.88
C LEU A 296 -24.12 -19.50 -0.46
N ASP A 297 -22.82 -19.49 -0.14
CA ASP A 297 -22.32 -19.80 1.21
C ASP A 297 -22.79 -18.78 2.26
N ARG A 298 -22.77 -17.48 1.93
CA ARG A 298 -23.31 -16.42 2.80
C ARG A 298 -24.81 -16.57 3.02
N LEU A 299 -25.57 -16.81 1.94
CA LEU A 299 -27.01 -17.04 2.02
C LEU A 299 -27.34 -18.27 2.89
N ALA A 300 -26.54 -19.34 2.79
CA ALA A 300 -26.70 -20.53 3.62
C ALA A 300 -26.46 -20.24 5.11
N SER A 301 -25.46 -19.41 5.45
CA SER A 301 -25.19 -18.95 6.81
C SER A 301 -26.35 -18.13 7.39
N ASP A 302 -26.87 -17.16 6.61
CA ASP A 302 -27.97 -16.29 7.04
C ASP A 302 -29.27 -17.08 7.26
N ILE A 303 -29.58 -18.02 6.35
CA ILE A 303 -30.74 -18.93 6.50
C ILE A 303 -30.58 -19.80 7.75
N SER A 304 -29.38 -20.31 8.02
CA SER A 304 -29.12 -21.15 9.21
C SER A 304 -29.34 -20.37 10.51
N ALA A 305 -28.93 -19.10 10.55
CA ALA A 305 -29.19 -18.21 11.69
C ALA A 305 -30.69 -17.92 11.87
N LEU A 306 -31.41 -17.67 10.77
CA LEU A 306 -32.84 -17.32 10.79
C LEU A 306 -33.73 -18.52 11.19
N VAL A 307 -33.40 -19.71 10.69
CA VAL A 307 -34.16 -20.95 10.93
C VAL A 307 -34.00 -21.48 12.36
N GLY A 308 -32.97 -21.03 13.10
CA GLY A 308 -32.79 -21.33 14.52
C GLY A 308 -33.90 -20.77 15.43
N GLU A 309 -34.54 -19.67 15.03
CA GLU A 309 -35.52 -18.93 15.86
C GLU A 309 -36.90 -18.70 15.18
N ALA A 310 -37.09 -19.09 13.92
CA ALA A 310 -38.27 -18.76 13.13
C ALA A 310 -39.47 -19.73 13.22
N GLU A 311 -40.69 -19.20 13.02
CA GLU A 311 -41.95 -19.95 12.86
C GLU A 311 -41.99 -20.78 11.55
N ASP A 312 -42.82 -21.83 11.51
CA ASP A 312 -42.89 -22.80 10.41
C ASP A 312 -43.21 -22.17 9.03
N ASP A 313 -43.94 -21.05 9.00
CA ASP A 313 -44.30 -20.34 7.77
C ASP A 313 -43.08 -19.70 7.06
N ALA A 314 -42.10 -19.20 7.83
CA ALA A 314 -40.87 -18.63 7.27
C ALA A 314 -39.97 -19.73 6.68
N ARG A 315 -39.92 -20.92 7.29
CA ARG A 315 -39.19 -22.08 6.75
C ARG A 315 -39.77 -22.55 5.43
N ASN A 316 -41.11 -22.56 5.32
CA ASN A 316 -41.81 -22.97 4.11
C ASN A 316 -41.56 -22.03 2.94
N GLU A 317 -41.60 -20.71 3.16
CA GLU A 317 -41.31 -19.71 2.14
C GLU A 317 -39.85 -19.75 1.66
N ILE A 318 -38.89 -19.89 2.59
CA ILE A 318 -37.46 -20.03 2.24
C ILE A 318 -37.23 -21.30 1.42
N SER A 319 -37.83 -22.43 1.82
CA SER A 319 -37.76 -23.69 1.07
C SER A 319 -38.31 -23.56 -0.35
N LEU A 320 -39.42 -22.85 -0.54
CA LEU A 320 -40.02 -22.66 -1.86
C LEU A 320 -39.09 -21.87 -2.80
N ARG A 321 -38.46 -20.80 -2.29
CA ARG A 321 -37.53 -19.97 -3.08
C ARG A 321 -36.23 -20.70 -3.42
N LEU A 322 -35.68 -21.49 -2.48
CA LEU A 322 -34.50 -22.32 -2.75
C LEU A 322 -34.79 -23.37 -3.83
N LYS A 323 -35.98 -24.00 -3.81
CA LYS A 323 -36.39 -24.94 -4.87
C LYS A 323 -36.47 -24.26 -6.25
N ALA A 324 -36.98 -23.02 -6.32
CA ALA A 324 -37.01 -22.26 -7.56
C ALA A 324 -35.61 -21.90 -8.08
N LEU A 325 -34.67 -21.54 -7.19
CA LEU A 325 -33.27 -21.32 -7.57
C LEU A 325 -32.59 -22.61 -8.04
N LEU A 326 -32.90 -23.74 -7.40
CA LEU A 326 -32.33 -25.04 -7.77
C LEU A 326 -32.80 -25.48 -9.16
N GLN A 327 -34.06 -25.18 -9.54
CA GLN A 327 -34.57 -25.40 -10.90
C GLN A 327 -33.85 -24.59 -11.98
N LEU A 328 -33.29 -23.42 -11.66
CA LEU A 328 -32.49 -22.63 -12.60
C LEU A 328 -31.11 -23.24 -12.85
N CYS A 329 -30.60 -24.03 -11.90
CA CYS A 329 -29.27 -24.65 -11.96
C CYS A 329 -29.31 -26.12 -12.40
N SER A 330 -30.48 -26.76 -12.36
CA SER A 330 -30.65 -28.10 -12.91
C SER A 330 -30.36 -28.06 -14.41
N PRO A 331 -29.60 -29.03 -14.96
CA PRO A 331 -29.49 -29.16 -16.40
C PRO A 331 -30.91 -29.28 -16.96
N ALA A 332 -31.19 -28.56 -18.05
CA ALA A 332 -32.40 -28.82 -18.82
C ALA A 332 -32.35 -30.30 -19.16
N GLU A 333 -33.20 -31.11 -18.52
CA GLU A 333 -33.41 -32.48 -18.95
C GLU A 333 -33.72 -32.38 -20.43
N GLU A 334 -32.81 -32.91 -21.26
CA GLU A 334 -33.14 -33.24 -22.62
C GLU A 334 -34.42 -34.06 -22.52
N SER A 335 -35.48 -33.49 -23.08
CA SER A 335 -36.66 -34.22 -23.49
C SER A 335 -36.20 -35.28 -24.49
N GLU A 336 -35.64 -36.39 -24.00
CA GLU A 336 -35.65 -37.66 -24.70
C GLU A 336 -37.06 -38.24 -24.55
N SER A 337 -37.98 -37.59 -25.24
CA SER A 337 -39.06 -38.32 -25.89
C SER A 337 -38.44 -39.15 -27.03
N GLU A 338 -37.84 -40.29 -26.70
CA GLU A 338 -37.72 -41.40 -27.65
C GLU A 338 -39.08 -42.13 -27.69
N PRO A 339 -39.86 -42.05 -28.78
CA PRO A 339 -41.07 -42.84 -28.94
C PRO A 339 -40.65 -44.27 -29.30
N GLY A 340 -40.38 -45.12 -28.31
CA GLY A 340 -39.96 -46.48 -28.64
C GLY A 340 -39.79 -47.53 -27.54
N ARG A 341 -39.87 -47.19 -26.24
CA ARG A 341 -39.55 -48.19 -25.18
C ARG A 341 -40.55 -48.33 -24.02
N ALA A 342 -41.65 -47.59 -24.02
CA ALA A 342 -42.74 -47.79 -23.05
C ALA A 342 -43.68 -48.96 -23.42
N ALA A 343 -43.66 -49.43 -24.68
CA ALA A 343 -44.52 -50.53 -25.12
C ALA A 343 -43.97 -51.94 -24.75
N ASP A 344 -42.69 -52.05 -24.39
CA ASP A 344 -42.04 -53.35 -24.16
C ASP A 344 -41.85 -53.70 -22.67
N LYS A 345 -42.21 -52.78 -21.76
CA LYS A 345 -42.19 -53.03 -20.30
C LYS A 345 -43.58 -53.25 -19.69
N LEU A 346 -44.66 -53.08 -20.45
CA LEU A 346 -46.02 -53.38 -20.01
C LEU A 346 -46.48 -54.80 -20.36
N ALA A 347 -45.66 -55.58 -21.08
CA ALA A 347 -45.98 -56.95 -21.49
C ALA A 347 -45.37 -58.03 -20.57
N SER A 348 -44.64 -57.64 -19.52
CA SER A 348 -43.98 -58.58 -18.60
C SER A 348 -44.16 -58.27 -17.10
N ALA A 349 -45.05 -57.35 -16.75
CA ALA A 349 -45.39 -57.10 -15.34
C ALA A 349 -46.36 -58.19 -14.85
N SER A 350 -46.05 -58.85 -13.73
CA SER A 350 -47.01 -59.75 -13.09
C SER A 350 -48.01 -58.95 -12.27
N ASP A 351 -49.15 -59.56 -11.93
CA ASP A 351 -50.23 -58.91 -11.16
C ASP A 351 -49.75 -58.31 -9.82
N ASP A 352 -48.63 -58.76 -9.26
CA ASP A 352 -48.06 -58.23 -8.03
C ASP A 352 -47.44 -56.83 -8.21
N ASP A 353 -46.91 -56.50 -9.39
CA ASP A 353 -46.30 -55.19 -9.68
C ASP A 353 -47.36 -54.07 -9.83
N VAL A 354 -48.61 -54.43 -10.15
CA VAL A 354 -49.71 -53.47 -10.32
C VAL A 354 -50.23 -52.97 -8.95
N PHE A 355 -50.20 -53.82 -7.92
CA PHE A 355 -50.65 -53.43 -6.58
C PHE A 355 -49.62 -52.61 -5.80
N ASP A 356 -48.32 -52.80 -6.06
CA ASP A 356 -47.26 -51.98 -5.46
C ASP A 356 -47.25 -50.55 -6.01
N PHE A 357 -47.64 -50.34 -7.27
CA PHE A 357 -47.73 -49.01 -7.86
C PHE A 357 -48.90 -48.19 -7.28
N ILE A 358 -50.06 -48.82 -7.04
CA ILE A 358 -51.23 -48.14 -6.46
C ILE A 358 -51.02 -47.81 -4.98
N SER A 359 -50.29 -48.66 -4.25
CA SER A 359 -50.04 -48.45 -2.81
C SER A 359 -49.05 -47.31 -2.54
N ASN A 360 -48.06 -47.10 -3.42
CA ASN A 360 -47.08 -46.02 -3.26
C ASN A 360 -47.62 -44.64 -3.65
N GLU A 361 -48.67 -44.54 -4.47
CA GLU A 361 -49.20 -43.25 -4.95
C GLU A 361 -50.36 -42.71 -4.10
N LEU A 362 -50.99 -43.53 -3.26
CA LEU A 362 -52.14 -43.12 -2.42
C LEU A 362 -51.90 -43.11 -0.90
N GLY A 363 -50.71 -43.48 -0.43
CA GLY A 363 -50.29 -43.22 0.96
C GLY A 363 -51.25 -43.74 2.03
N ILE A 364 -51.64 -45.02 1.95
CA ILE A 364 -52.35 -45.73 3.03
C ILE A 364 -51.46 -46.90 3.45
N SER A 365 -51.15 -46.97 4.76
CA SER A 365 -50.12 -47.81 5.39
C SER A 365 -50.13 -49.29 5.04
#